data_AF-A0AAU8TIK8-F1
#
_entry.id   AF-A0AAU8TIK8-F1
#
_cell.length_a   1.000
_cell.length_b   1.000
_cell.length_c   1.000
_cell.angle_alpha   90.00
_cell.angle_beta   90.00
_cell.angle_gamma   90.00
#
_symmetry.space_group_name_H-M   'P 1'
#
loop_
_entity.id
_entity.type
_entity.pdbx_description
1 polymer ?
#
loop_
_entity_poly.entity_id
_entity_poly.type
_entity_poly.pdbx_seq_one_letter_code
_entity_poly.pdbx_strand_id
1 'polypeptide(L)'
;MVSSDISTLWVCARSRLLVSARLQPLHSVDKLRSSVKAGEHFRSPLELLVHLLRDQGEVLTQIVRKTSISVDHIEDQLLSSRLSTNRAELGAARRVLVRLQRLLALEPGSLLRLLNRPPQWLQKEDVKELRKSTEEFALIINDLTALGERIKLLQEEIAANLNEQSNRTLFTLTVVTVLALPINIIAGFFGMNVGGVPLSQDPEGFWILVALVATFTLIAGRWAFRKRKDY
;
A
#
# COMPACT_ATOMS: atom_id res chain seq x y z
N MET A 1 -7.98 -7.48 -13.54
CA MET A 1 -9.32 -7.24 -14.10
C MET A 1 -10.03 -5.99 -13.52
N VAL A 2 -9.34 -4.94 -13.05
CA VAL A 2 -9.99 -3.81 -12.34
C VAL A 2 -10.27 -2.58 -13.24
N SER A 3 -10.33 -2.77 -14.56
CA SER A 3 -10.48 -1.64 -15.50
C SER A 3 -11.93 -1.29 -15.86
N SER A 4 -12.91 -2.14 -15.50
CA SER A 4 -14.32 -2.02 -15.93
C SER A 4 -15.25 -1.28 -14.98
N ASP A 5 -14.81 -0.90 -13.77
CA ASP A 5 -15.77 -0.65 -12.67
C ASP A 5 -16.06 0.83 -12.41
N ILE A 6 -15.59 1.74 -13.28
CA ILE A 6 -15.80 3.18 -13.10
C ILE A 6 -16.28 3.80 -14.39
N SER A 7 -17.45 4.44 -14.35
CA SER A 7 -18.05 5.19 -15.45
C SER A 7 -18.50 6.57 -14.98
N THR A 8 -18.51 7.53 -15.90
CA THR A 8 -18.97 8.90 -15.64
C THR A 8 -20.48 8.98 -15.78
N LEU A 9 -21.09 9.77 -14.89
CA LEU A 9 -22.49 10.20 -14.97
C LEU A 9 -22.52 11.71 -15.19
N TRP A 10 -23.18 12.16 -16.25
CA TRP A 10 -23.52 13.57 -16.41
C TRP A 10 -24.92 13.82 -15.87
N VAL A 11 -25.09 14.88 -15.10
CA VAL A 11 -26.39 15.30 -14.55
C VAL A 11 -26.64 16.77 -14.85
N CYS A 12 -27.83 17.09 -15.35
CA CYS A 12 -28.31 18.45 -15.52
C CYS A 12 -29.63 18.62 -14.76
N ALA A 13 -29.66 19.56 -13.81
CA ALA A 13 -30.84 19.88 -13.03
C ALA A 13 -31.45 21.22 -13.47
N ARG A 14 -32.78 21.26 -13.52
CA ARG A 14 -33.65 22.42 -13.71
C ARG A 14 -34.73 22.41 -12.63
N SER A 15 -35.53 23.48 -12.56
CA SER A 15 -36.59 23.64 -11.55
C SER A 15 -37.59 22.48 -11.45
N ARG A 16 -37.83 21.74 -12.54
CA ARG A 16 -38.81 20.64 -12.59
C ARG A 16 -38.31 19.35 -13.24
N LEU A 17 -37.03 19.29 -13.60
CA LEU A 17 -36.47 18.18 -14.38
C LEU A 17 -35.03 17.91 -13.97
N LEU A 18 -34.69 16.63 -13.84
CA LEU A 18 -33.32 16.16 -13.75
C LEU A 18 -33.05 15.22 -14.93
N VAL A 19 -32.08 15.59 -15.76
CA VAL A 19 -31.62 14.78 -16.90
C VAL A 19 -30.30 14.14 -16.50
N SER A 20 -30.18 12.83 -16.66
CA SER A 20 -28.92 12.12 -16.48
C SER A 20 -28.52 11.38 -17.75
N ALA A 21 -27.23 11.34 -18.05
CA ALA A 21 -26.66 10.65 -19.20
C ALA A 21 -25.44 9.83 -18.78
N ARG A 22 -25.32 8.60 -19.30
CA ARG A 22 -24.24 7.66 -18.99
C ARG A 22 -23.92 6.78 -20.20
N LEU A 23 -22.65 6.44 -20.38
CA LEU A 23 -22.21 5.50 -21.42
C LEU A 23 -22.31 4.04 -20.97
N GLN A 24 -22.10 3.77 -19.68
CA GLN A 24 -22.20 2.44 -19.10
C GLN A 24 -23.25 2.42 -17.98
N PRO A 25 -23.86 1.25 -17.68
CA PRO A 25 -24.76 1.09 -16.54
C PRO A 25 -24.06 1.46 -15.22
N LEU A 26 -24.79 2.13 -14.33
CA LEU A 26 -24.29 2.57 -13.03
C LEU A 26 -25.24 2.09 -11.94
N HIS A 27 -24.69 1.42 -10.93
CA HIS A 27 -25.44 0.83 -9.83
C HIS A 27 -26.29 1.88 -9.07
N SER A 28 -25.72 3.04 -8.76
CA SER A 28 -26.41 4.13 -8.06
C SER A 28 -27.63 4.65 -8.82
N VAL A 29 -27.53 4.79 -10.14
CA VAL A 29 -28.65 5.22 -10.98
C VAL A 29 -29.71 4.12 -11.12
N ASP A 30 -29.30 2.85 -11.19
CA ASP A 30 -30.24 1.74 -11.27
C ASP A 30 -31.01 1.54 -9.95
N LYS A 31 -30.36 1.80 -8.81
CA LYS A 31 -30.98 1.85 -7.49
C LYS A 31 -31.98 3.00 -7.39
N LEU A 32 -31.59 4.23 -7.77
CA LEU A 32 -32.51 5.36 -7.84
C LEU A 32 -33.72 5.09 -8.75
N ARG A 33 -33.48 4.49 -9.93
CA ARG A 33 -34.57 4.10 -10.84
C ARG A 33 -35.53 3.11 -10.19
N SER A 34 -35.01 2.19 -9.37
CA SER A 34 -35.82 1.19 -8.67
C SER A 34 -36.65 1.85 -7.55
N SER A 35 -36.06 2.78 -6.79
CA SER A 35 -36.77 3.63 -5.82
C SER A 35 -37.95 4.39 -6.44
N VAL A 36 -37.72 5.04 -7.58
CA VAL A 36 -38.78 5.76 -8.31
C VAL A 36 -39.88 4.79 -8.76
N LYS A 37 -39.52 3.62 -9.29
CA LYS A 37 -40.49 2.58 -9.70
C LYS A 37 -41.28 2.00 -8.52
N ALA A 38 -40.70 1.98 -7.32
CA ALA A 38 -41.35 1.52 -6.10
C ALA A 38 -42.35 2.54 -5.52
N GLY A 39 -42.46 3.74 -6.10
CA GLY A 39 -43.36 4.78 -5.63
C GLY A 39 -42.79 5.63 -4.50
N GLU A 40 -41.46 5.67 -4.33
CA GLU A 40 -40.82 6.64 -3.45
C GLU A 40 -41.15 8.07 -3.93
N HIS A 41 -41.54 8.94 -3.00
CA HIS A 41 -41.98 10.29 -3.31
C HIS A 41 -40.80 11.27 -3.25
N PHE A 42 -40.56 11.98 -4.35
CA PHE A 42 -39.54 13.02 -4.46
C PHE A 42 -40.21 14.38 -4.63
N ARG A 43 -39.96 15.30 -3.70
CA ARG A 43 -40.56 16.64 -3.62
C ARG A 43 -39.89 17.62 -4.58
N SER A 44 -38.62 17.39 -4.93
CA SER A 44 -37.87 18.23 -5.86
C SER A 44 -36.95 17.40 -6.77
N PRO A 45 -36.57 17.90 -7.96
CA PRO A 45 -35.56 17.26 -8.79
C PRO A 45 -34.20 17.13 -8.08
N LEU A 46 -33.91 17.95 -7.07
CA LEU A 46 -32.67 17.86 -6.31
C LEU A 46 -32.69 16.71 -5.30
N GLU A 47 -33.84 16.30 -4.78
CA GLU A 47 -33.91 15.10 -3.95
C GLU A 47 -33.43 13.85 -4.71
N LEU A 48 -33.68 13.77 -6.02
CA LEU A 48 -33.12 12.72 -6.88
C LEU A 48 -31.58 12.78 -6.92
N LEU A 49 -31.01 13.99 -6.99
CA LEU A 49 -29.55 14.17 -6.96
C LEU A 49 -28.96 13.80 -5.60
N VAL A 50 -29.61 14.22 -4.50
CA VAL A 50 -29.20 13.87 -3.14
C VAL A 50 -29.24 12.35 -2.95
N HIS A 51 -30.32 11.69 -3.39
CA HIS A 51 -30.44 10.25 -3.31
C HIS A 51 -29.32 9.55 -4.10
N LEU A 52 -28.98 10.08 -5.27
CA LEU A 52 -27.89 9.58 -6.09
C LEU A 52 -26.51 9.74 -5.44
N LEU A 53 -26.24 10.89 -4.82
CA LEU A 53 -25.00 11.12 -4.06
C LEU A 53 -24.89 10.18 -2.85
N ARG A 54 -26.00 9.96 -2.14
CA ARG A 54 -26.07 9.00 -1.03
C ARG A 54 -25.78 7.58 -1.48
N ASP A 55 -26.41 7.14 -2.57
CA ASP A 55 -26.19 5.80 -3.12
C ASP A 55 -24.75 5.62 -3.61
N GLN A 56 -24.14 6.65 -4.18
CA GLN A 56 -22.71 6.62 -4.52
C GLN A 56 -21.85 6.56 -3.27
N GLY A 57 -22.14 7.36 -2.25
CA GLY A 57 -21.43 7.36 -0.96
C GLY A 57 -21.47 5.99 -0.28
N GLU A 58 -22.59 5.30 -0.31
CA GLU A 58 -22.73 3.94 0.23
C GLU A 58 -21.79 2.95 -0.49
N VAL A 59 -21.74 2.99 -1.82
CA VAL A 59 -20.82 2.15 -2.61
C VAL A 59 -19.36 2.43 -2.24
N LEU A 60 -18.98 3.70 -2.09
CA LEU A 60 -17.62 4.08 -1.70
C LEU A 60 -17.30 3.62 -0.27
N THR A 61 -18.24 3.78 0.65
CA THR A 61 -18.11 3.29 2.04
C THR A 61 -17.86 1.79 2.07
N GLN A 62 -18.56 1.01 1.26
CA GLN A 62 -18.35 -0.43 1.13
C GLN A 62 -16.96 -0.76 0.57
N ILE A 63 -16.48 -0.01 -0.42
CA ILE A 63 -15.13 -0.15 -0.96
C ILE A 63 -14.08 0.13 0.12
N VAL A 64 -14.24 1.22 0.88
CA VAL A 64 -13.35 1.57 2.01
C VAL A 64 -13.32 0.44 3.03
N ARG A 65 -14.48 -0.02 3.50
CA ARG A 65 -14.57 -1.11 4.50
C ARG A 65 -13.92 -2.40 4.02
N LYS A 66 -14.25 -2.86 2.81
CA LYS A 66 -13.70 -4.09 2.23
C LYS A 66 -12.18 -3.98 2.06
N THR A 67 -11.70 -2.83 1.61
CA THR A 67 -10.27 -2.60 1.42
C THR A 67 -9.55 -2.52 2.76
N SER A 68 -10.13 -1.87 3.78
CA SER A 68 -9.56 -1.82 5.13
C SER A 68 -9.37 -3.22 5.70
N ILE A 69 -10.42 -4.06 5.68
CA ILE A 69 -10.34 -5.45 6.17
C ILE A 69 -9.24 -6.23 5.45
N SER A 70 -9.11 -6.06 4.12
CA SER A 70 -8.05 -6.69 3.35
C SER A 70 -6.66 -6.21 3.75
N VAL A 71 -6.50 -4.92 4.05
CA VAL A 71 -5.24 -4.33 4.50
C VAL A 71 -4.89 -4.83 5.90
N ASP A 72 -5.86 -4.88 6.81
CA ASP A 72 -5.69 -5.40 8.17
C ASP A 72 -5.21 -6.86 8.13
N HIS A 73 -5.82 -7.69 7.27
CA HIS A 73 -5.38 -9.08 7.11
C HIS A 73 -3.96 -9.20 6.55
N ILE A 74 -3.58 -8.33 5.62
CA ILE A 74 -2.22 -8.29 5.10
C ILE A 74 -1.24 -7.88 6.20
N GLU A 75 -1.59 -6.87 7.00
CA GLU A 75 -0.80 -6.42 8.15
C GLU A 75 -0.55 -7.54 9.16
N ASP A 76 -1.60 -8.27 9.55
CA ASP A 76 -1.49 -9.45 10.42
C ASP A 76 -0.55 -10.53 9.85
N GLN A 77 -0.63 -10.77 8.53
CA GLN A 77 0.25 -11.73 7.87
C GLN A 77 1.71 -11.28 7.85
N LEU A 78 1.99 -9.98 7.76
CA LEU A 78 3.34 -9.43 7.86
C LEU A 78 3.95 -9.68 9.24
N LEU A 79 3.16 -9.51 10.30
CA LEU A 79 3.57 -9.84 11.67
C LEU A 79 3.95 -11.32 11.80
N SER A 80 3.28 -12.21 11.05
CA SER A 80 3.60 -13.65 11.00
C SER A 80 4.74 -14.04 10.02
N SER A 81 5.48 -13.08 9.44
CA SER A 81 6.63 -13.28 8.54
C SER A 81 6.32 -13.95 7.18
N ARG A 82 5.08 -13.90 6.68
CA ARG A 82 4.70 -14.42 5.35
C ARG A 82 4.69 -13.30 4.31
N LEU A 83 5.85 -12.97 3.75
CA LEU A 83 6.10 -11.69 3.06
C LEU A 83 5.93 -11.65 1.52
N SER A 84 5.76 -12.78 0.82
CA SER A 84 5.96 -12.80 -0.65
C SER A 84 4.74 -12.41 -1.49
N THR A 85 3.51 -12.72 -1.09
CA THR A 85 2.31 -12.53 -1.95
C THR A 85 1.63 -11.17 -1.78
N ASN A 86 1.78 -10.51 -0.63
CA ASN A 86 0.88 -9.44 -0.21
C ASN A 86 1.17 -8.06 -0.85
N ARG A 87 2.37 -7.83 -1.38
CA ARG A 87 2.77 -6.52 -1.96
C ARG A 87 2.00 -6.16 -3.22
N ALA A 88 1.76 -7.14 -4.10
CA ALA A 88 1.03 -6.92 -5.35
C ALA A 88 -0.43 -6.52 -5.07
N GLU A 89 -1.03 -7.15 -4.06
CA GLU A 89 -2.40 -6.88 -3.61
C GLU A 89 -2.53 -5.48 -3.00
N LEU A 90 -1.63 -5.08 -2.09
CA LEU A 90 -1.58 -3.71 -1.56
C LEU A 90 -1.44 -2.67 -2.69
N GLY A 91 -0.54 -2.94 -3.65
CA GLY A 91 -0.35 -2.05 -4.80
C GLY A 91 -1.60 -1.93 -5.67
N ALA A 92 -2.33 -3.03 -5.87
CA ALA A 92 -3.58 -3.02 -6.61
C ALA A 92 -4.68 -2.24 -5.88
N ALA A 93 -4.86 -2.50 -4.57
CA ALA A 93 -5.82 -1.78 -3.73
C ALA A 93 -5.56 -0.27 -3.74
N ARG A 94 -4.31 0.16 -3.51
CA ARG A 94 -3.93 1.57 -3.53
C ARG A 94 -4.22 2.24 -4.87
N ARG A 95 -3.93 1.57 -6.01
CA ARG A 95 -4.23 2.11 -7.34
C ARG A 95 -5.73 2.37 -7.54
N VAL A 96 -6.59 1.50 -7.02
CA VAL A 96 -8.04 1.67 -7.09
C VAL A 96 -8.48 2.86 -6.24
N LEU A 97 -8.03 2.95 -4.98
CA LEU A 97 -8.37 4.06 -4.09
C LEU A 97 -7.94 5.42 -4.66
N VAL A 98 -6.70 5.53 -5.14
CA VAL A 98 -6.18 6.77 -5.76
C VAL A 98 -6.94 7.12 -7.04
N ARG A 99 -7.33 6.12 -7.84
CA ARG A 99 -8.14 6.37 -9.04
C ARG A 99 -9.53 6.89 -8.69
N LEU A 100 -10.20 6.30 -7.70
CA LEU A 100 -11.49 6.76 -7.20
C LEU A 100 -11.37 8.18 -6.63
N GLN A 101 -10.38 8.42 -5.78
CA GLN A 101 -10.07 9.75 -5.23
C GLN A 101 -9.89 10.77 -6.36
N ARG A 102 -9.05 10.50 -7.37
CA ARG A 102 -8.82 11.46 -8.47
C ARG A 102 -10.08 11.79 -9.26
N LEU A 103 -10.97 10.81 -9.46
CA LEU A 103 -12.21 11.01 -10.21
C LEU A 103 -13.28 11.74 -9.39
N LEU A 104 -13.23 11.67 -8.06
CA LEU A 104 -14.25 12.20 -7.17
C LEU A 104 -13.83 13.47 -6.42
N ALA A 105 -12.53 13.69 -6.20
CA ALA A 105 -11.98 14.81 -5.42
C ALA A 105 -12.17 16.17 -6.11
N LEU A 106 -12.50 16.21 -7.40
CA LEU A 106 -12.73 17.45 -8.13
C LEU A 106 -14.12 18.07 -7.86
N GLU A 107 -15.05 17.29 -7.27
CA GLU A 107 -16.48 17.59 -7.31
C GLU A 107 -17.05 18.27 -6.03
N PRO A 108 -16.71 17.87 -4.78
CA PRO A 108 -17.39 18.40 -3.60
C PRO A 108 -17.16 19.90 -3.40
N GLY A 109 -15.93 20.37 -3.62
CA GLY A 109 -15.61 21.80 -3.50
C GLY A 109 -16.35 22.65 -4.55
N SER A 110 -16.57 22.11 -5.74
CA SER A 110 -17.31 22.79 -6.82
C SER A 110 -18.80 22.88 -6.50
N LEU A 111 -19.39 21.79 -6.00
CA LEU A 111 -20.77 21.76 -5.51
C LEU A 111 -20.97 22.71 -4.32
N LEU A 112 -20.10 22.66 -3.31
CA LEU A 112 -20.18 23.57 -2.15
C LEU A 112 -20.08 25.04 -2.56
N ARG A 113 -19.21 25.38 -3.54
CA ARG A 113 -19.15 26.74 -4.10
C ARG A 113 -20.45 27.14 -4.80
N LEU A 114 -21.06 26.24 -5.58
CA LEU A 114 -22.38 26.47 -6.19
C LEU A 114 -23.46 26.70 -5.13
N LEU A 115 -23.43 25.93 -4.03
CA LEU A 115 -24.39 26.04 -2.93
C LEU A 115 -24.22 27.32 -2.10
N ASN A 116 -23.09 28.04 -2.23
CA ASN A 116 -22.91 29.36 -1.63
C ASN A 116 -23.56 30.48 -2.46
N ARG A 117 -23.84 30.24 -3.75
CA ARG A 117 -24.60 31.14 -4.63
C ARG A 117 -25.61 30.32 -5.44
N PRO A 118 -26.65 29.77 -4.77
CA PRO A 118 -27.56 28.85 -5.42
C PRO A 118 -28.38 29.56 -6.50
N PRO A 119 -28.71 28.88 -7.61
CA PRO A 119 -29.66 29.38 -8.60
C PRO A 119 -31.02 29.73 -7.96
N GLN A 120 -31.72 30.72 -8.52
CA GLN A 120 -32.97 31.27 -7.97
C GLN A 120 -34.11 30.24 -7.81
N TRP A 121 -34.06 29.13 -8.56
CA TRP A 121 -35.08 28.09 -8.51
C TRP A 121 -34.88 27.08 -7.37
N LEU A 122 -33.74 27.09 -6.65
CA LEU A 122 -33.50 26.20 -5.53
C LEU A 122 -34.18 26.71 -4.27
N GLN A 123 -34.90 25.83 -3.57
CA GLN A 123 -35.44 26.13 -2.26
C GLN A 123 -34.37 26.04 -1.18
N LYS A 124 -34.55 26.78 -0.08
CA LYS A 124 -33.60 26.78 1.04
C LYS A 124 -33.39 25.38 1.64
N GLU A 125 -34.45 24.58 1.71
CA GLU A 125 -34.38 23.22 2.24
C GLU A 125 -33.58 22.28 1.33
N ASP A 126 -33.78 22.37 0.01
CA ASP A 126 -33.00 21.60 -0.98
C ASP A 126 -31.50 21.94 -0.91
N VAL A 127 -31.17 23.22 -0.75
CA VAL A 127 -29.78 23.69 -0.60
C VAL A 127 -29.15 23.11 0.66
N LYS A 128 -29.89 23.09 1.77
CA LYS A 128 -29.41 22.55 3.04
C LYS A 128 -29.16 21.04 2.95
N GLU A 129 -30.10 20.30 2.37
CA GLU A 129 -29.99 18.85 2.23
C GLU A 129 -28.87 18.45 1.26
N LEU A 130 -28.74 19.14 0.13
CA LEU A 130 -27.66 18.92 -0.82
C LEU A 130 -26.29 19.29 -0.24
N ARG A 131 -26.21 20.35 0.58
CA ARG A 131 -24.99 20.72 1.31
C ARG A 131 -24.57 19.60 2.24
N LYS A 132 -25.49 19.13 3.10
CA LYS A 132 -25.23 18.01 4.02
C LYS A 132 -24.74 16.77 3.27
N SER A 133 -25.44 16.36 2.21
CA SER A 133 -25.04 15.19 1.42
C SER A 133 -23.68 15.37 0.73
N THR A 134 -23.34 16.59 0.31
CA THR A 134 -22.03 16.89 -0.29
C THR A 134 -20.91 16.84 0.75
N GLU A 135 -21.16 17.32 1.98
CA GLU A 135 -20.23 17.25 3.10
C GLU A 135 -19.98 15.80 3.53
N GLU A 136 -21.03 14.98 3.67
CA GLU A 136 -20.93 13.54 3.92
C GLU A 136 -20.12 12.83 2.83
N PHE A 137 -20.36 13.16 1.56
CA PHE A 137 -19.60 12.59 0.44
C PHE A 137 -18.12 13.01 0.47
N ALA A 138 -17.82 14.25 0.86
CA ALA A 138 -16.45 14.74 1.01
C ALA A 138 -15.69 13.99 2.12
N LEU A 139 -16.36 13.65 3.23
CA LEU A 139 -15.77 12.83 4.29
C LEU A 139 -15.36 11.45 3.77
N ILE A 140 -16.21 10.80 2.97
CA ILE A 140 -15.91 9.49 2.40
C ILE A 140 -14.69 9.55 1.44
N ILE A 141 -14.54 10.64 0.68
CA ILE A 141 -13.35 10.86 -0.16
C ILE A 141 -12.09 11.02 0.70
N ASN A 142 -12.19 11.68 1.85
CA ASN A 142 -11.08 11.79 2.79
C ASN A 142 -10.71 10.41 3.37
N ASP A 143 -11.69 9.55 3.69
CA ASP A 143 -11.44 8.18 4.16
C ASP A 143 -10.71 7.33 3.10
N LEU A 144 -11.09 7.45 1.83
CA LEU A 144 -10.37 6.82 0.71
C LEU A 144 -8.91 7.29 0.64
N THR A 145 -8.68 8.58 0.87
CA THR A 145 -7.35 9.20 0.85
C THR A 145 -6.51 8.70 2.02
N ALA A 146 -7.07 8.69 3.22
CA ALA A 146 -6.42 8.22 4.44
C ALA A 146 -6.04 6.74 4.33
N LEU A 147 -6.93 5.89 3.81
CA LEU A 147 -6.64 4.48 3.57
C LEU A 147 -5.54 4.29 2.51
N GLY A 148 -5.55 5.11 1.46
CA GLY A 148 -4.50 5.11 0.44
C GLY A 148 -3.11 5.47 0.99
N GLU A 149 -3.04 6.39 1.95
CA GLU A 149 -1.80 6.75 2.64
C GLU A 149 -1.37 5.67 3.64
N ARG A 150 -2.31 5.08 4.40
CA ARG A 150 -2.01 3.94 5.28
C ARG A 150 -1.38 2.78 4.51
N ILE A 151 -1.93 2.43 3.34
CA ILE A 151 -1.36 1.38 2.48
C ILE A 151 0.06 1.74 2.04
N LYS A 152 0.33 3.01 1.74
CA LYS A 152 1.66 3.47 1.33
C LYS A 152 2.67 3.31 2.48
N LEU A 153 2.32 3.75 3.69
CA LEU A 153 3.16 3.58 4.87
C LEU A 153 3.47 2.10 5.13
N LEU A 154 2.46 1.24 5.03
CA LEU A 154 2.65 -0.21 5.17
C LEU A 154 3.61 -0.76 4.10
N GLN A 155 3.51 -0.30 2.85
CA GLN A 155 4.45 -0.69 1.78
C GLN A 155 5.89 -0.23 2.07
N GLU A 156 6.08 0.95 2.65
CA GLU A 156 7.38 1.49 3.04
C GLU A 156 7.98 0.67 4.20
N GLU A 157 7.19 0.33 5.21
CA GLU A 157 7.61 -0.53 6.33
C GLU A 157 8.01 -1.94 5.85
N ILE A 158 7.22 -2.53 4.95
CA ILE A 158 7.54 -3.80 4.31
C ILE A 158 8.90 -3.74 3.59
N ALA A 159 9.15 -2.66 2.85
CA ALA A 159 10.40 -2.47 2.12
C ALA A 159 11.58 -2.30 3.08
N ALA A 160 11.41 -1.56 4.17
CA ALA A 160 12.42 -1.41 5.23
C ALA A 160 12.77 -2.76 5.86
N ASN A 161 11.76 -3.55 6.25
CA ASN A 161 11.97 -4.88 6.83
C ASN A 161 12.71 -5.83 5.87
N LEU A 162 12.37 -5.83 4.58
CA LEU A 162 13.12 -6.61 3.60
C LEU A 162 14.58 -6.18 3.46
N ASN A 163 14.81 -4.87 3.43
CA ASN A 163 16.18 -4.34 3.36
C ASN A 163 16.99 -4.75 4.59
N GLU A 164 16.38 -4.73 5.78
CA GLU A 164 17.04 -5.21 6.99
C GLU A 164 17.36 -6.71 6.92
N GLN A 165 16.41 -7.55 6.49
CA GLN A 165 16.64 -8.99 6.30
C GLN A 165 17.74 -9.26 5.26
N SER A 166 17.74 -8.53 4.16
CA SER A 166 18.77 -8.60 3.12
C SER A 166 20.14 -8.21 3.69
N ASN A 167 20.22 -7.10 4.42
CA ASN A 167 21.45 -6.65 5.07
C ASN A 167 21.97 -7.66 6.10
N ARG A 168 21.09 -8.26 6.93
CA ARG A 168 21.43 -9.34 7.87
C ARG A 168 21.99 -10.57 7.14
N THR A 169 21.39 -10.93 5.99
CA THR A 169 21.85 -12.04 5.15
C THR A 169 23.22 -11.75 4.53
N LEU A 170 23.39 -10.58 3.92
CA LEU A 170 24.66 -10.12 3.34
C LEU A 170 25.77 -10.03 4.40
N PHE A 171 25.46 -9.52 5.59
CA PHE A 171 26.39 -9.49 6.71
C PHE A 171 26.85 -10.90 7.08
N THR A 172 25.91 -11.85 7.19
CA THR A 172 26.22 -13.25 7.52
C THR A 172 27.13 -13.89 6.46
N LEU A 173 26.82 -13.72 5.17
CA LEU A 173 27.64 -14.20 4.06
C LEU A 173 29.05 -13.56 4.06
N THR A 174 29.13 -12.26 4.34
CA THR A 174 30.40 -11.53 4.42
C THR A 174 31.24 -12.04 5.58
N VAL A 175 30.65 -12.24 6.77
CA VAL A 175 31.37 -12.79 7.93
C VAL A 175 31.91 -14.19 7.62
N VAL A 176 31.09 -15.09 7.06
CA VAL A 176 31.55 -16.42 6.65
C VAL A 176 32.71 -16.33 5.66
N THR A 177 32.63 -15.43 4.68
CA THR A 177 33.67 -15.24 3.67
C THR A 177 34.97 -14.72 4.27
N VAL A 178 34.91 -13.70 5.13
CA VAL A 178 36.07 -13.12 5.82
C VAL A 178 36.74 -14.14 6.75
N LEU A 179 35.96 -15.02 7.39
CA LEU A 179 36.50 -16.10 8.23
C LEU A 179 37.11 -17.24 7.40
N ALA A 180 36.62 -17.49 6.19
CA ALA A 180 37.16 -18.53 5.29
C ALA A 180 38.40 -18.07 4.51
N LEU A 181 38.52 -16.77 4.21
CA LEU A 181 39.62 -16.20 3.43
C LEU A 181 41.03 -16.59 3.94
N PRO A 182 41.35 -16.52 5.25
CA PRO A 182 42.67 -16.89 5.77
C PRO A 182 42.98 -18.38 5.55
N ILE A 183 41.99 -19.25 5.77
CA ILE A 183 42.12 -20.70 5.57
C ILE A 183 42.43 -20.98 4.09
N ASN A 184 41.68 -20.36 3.19
CA ASN A 184 41.87 -20.52 1.75
C ASN A 184 43.23 -20.00 1.25
N ILE A 185 43.67 -18.84 1.74
CA ILE A 185 44.98 -18.27 1.39
C ILE A 185 46.11 -19.18 1.87
N ILE A 186 46.02 -19.67 3.11
CA ILE A 186 47.05 -20.51 3.71
C ILE A 186 47.11 -21.88 3.03
N ALA A 187 45.97 -22.51 2.81
CA ALA A 187 45.90 -23.74 2.02
C ALA A 187 46.44 -23.54 0.60
N GLY A 188 46.16 -22.39 -0.02
CA GLY A 188 46.70 -22.01 -1.33
C GLY A 188 48.23 -21.90 -1.33
N PHE A 189 48.84 -21.18 -0.38
CA PHE A 189 50.29 -21.03 -0.29
C PHE A 189 51.03 -22.37 -0.14
N PHE A 190 50.50 -23.27 0.69
CA PHE A 190 51.10 -24.58 0.92
C PHE A 190 50.78 -25.62 -0.16
N GLY A 191 49.70 -25.42 -0.93
CA GLY A 191 49.37 -26.24 -2.09
C GLY A 191 50.16 -25.85 -3.35
N MET A 192 50.87 -24.72 -3.35
CA MET A 192 51.71 -24.32 -4.48
C MET A 192 53.05 -25.07 -4.46
N ASN A 193 53.42 -25.67 -5.59
CA ASN A 193 54.72 -26.33 -5.79
C ASN A 193 55.84 -25.31 -6.03
N VAL A 194 56.05 -24.38 -5.09
CA VAL A 194 57.14 -23.40 -5.11
C VAL A 194 58.15 -23.75 -4.01
N GLY A 195 59.44 -23.76 -4.35
CA GLY A 195 60.51 -24.05 -3.39
C GLY A 195 60.68 -22.94 -2.35
N GLY A 196 60.99 -23.32 -1.10
CA GLY A 196 61.30 -22.36 -0.02
C GLY A 196 60.12 -21.93 0.84
N VAL A 197 59.01 -22.69 0.86
CA VAL A 197 57.91 -22.42 1.79
C VAL A 197 58.42 -22.57 3.24
N PRO A 198 58.32 -21.52 4.08
CA PRO A 198 58.75 -21.58 5.47
C PRO A 198 57.98 -22.67 6.23
N LEU A 199 58.64 -23.36 7.18
CA LEU A 199 58.09 -24.47 7.98
C LEU A 199 57.80 -25.78 7.21
N SER A 200 58.13 -25.88 5.91
CA SER A 200 57.90 -27.10 5.11
C SER A 200 58.80 -28.30 5.48
N GLN A 201 59.96 -28.03 6.09
CA GLN A 201 60.94 -29.06 6.47
C GLN A 201 60.88 -29.40 7.97
N ASP A 202 60.08 -28.67 8.76
CA ASP A 202 59.94 -28.90 10.20
C ASP A 202 58.81 -29.92 10.48
N PRO A 203 59.05 -30.96 11.31
CA PRO A 203 58.03 -31.95 11.67
C PRO A 203 56.78 -31.34 12.32
N GLU A 204 56.94 -30.23 13.04
CA GLU A 204 55.86 -29.51 13.75
C GLU A 204 55.26 -28.35 12.96
N GLY A 205 55.79 -28.05 11.76
CA GLY A 205 55.40 -26.87 10.98
C GLY A 205 53.92 -26.85 10.60
N PHE A 206 53.34 -28.03 10.35
CA PHE A 206 51.91 -28.19 10.10
C PHE A 206 51.05 -27.81 11.32
N TRP A 207 51.42 -28.25 12.52
CA TRP A 207 50.68 -27.97 13.75
C TRP A 207 50.77 -26.50 14.16
N ILE A 208 51.94 -25.87 13.97
CA ILE A 208 52.13 -24.43 14.20
C ILE A 208 51.21 -23.62 13.29
N LEU A 209 51.10 -24.01 12.02
CA LEU A 209 50.22 -23.36 11.06
C LEU A 209 48.74 -23.50 11.44
N VAL A 210 48.31 -24.72 11.76
CA VAL A 210 46.94 -25.00 12.21
C VAL A 210 46.59 -24.14 13.43
N ALA A 211 47.50 -24.05 14.41
CA ALA A 211 47.31 -23.20 15.58
C ALA A 211 47.16 -21.72 15.21
N LEU A 212 48.01 -21.19 14.32
CA LEU A 212 47.96 -19.80 13.87
C LEU A 212 46.63 -19.48 13.17
N VAL A 213 46.18 -20.34 12.25
CA VAL A 213 44.90 -20.18 11.55
C VAL A 213 43.73 -20.27 12.52
N ALA A 214 43.76 -21.23 13.45
CA ALA A 214 42.72 -21.41 14.45
C ALA A 214 42.62 -20.16 15.36
N THR A 215 43.75 -19.64 15.85
CA THR A 215 43.78 -18.43 16.68
C THR A 215 43.23 -17.21 15.92
N PHE A 216 43.67 -16.98 14.69
CA PHE A 216 43.17 -15.87 13.88
C PHE A 216 41.66 -15.97 13.64
N THR A 217 41.18 -17.14 13.23
CA THR A 217 39.76 -17.41 12.97
C THR A 217 38.92 -17.19 14.23
N LEU A 218 39.43 -17.60 15.39
CA LEU A 218 38.73 -17.47 16.67
C LEU A 218 38.65 -16.00 17.12
N ILE A 219 39.70 -15.20 16.92
CA ILE A 219 39.72 -13.76 17.21
C ILE A 219 38.76 -13.02 16.27
N ALA A 220 38.88 -13.25 14.95
CA ALA A 220 38.04 -12.63 13.94
C ALA A 220 36.55 -12.99 14.15
N GLY A 221 36.28 -14.26 14.46
CA GLY A 221 34.95 -14.74 14.80
C GLY A 221 34.40 -14.03 16.04
N ARG A 222 35.16 -13.97 17.13
CA ARG A 222 34.75 -13.27 18.36
C ARG A 222 34.41 -11.80 18.11
N TRP A 223 35.20 -11.12 17.28
CA TRP A 223 34.96 -9.71 16.95
C TRP A 223 33.68 -9.53 16.13
N ALA A 224 33.47 -10.36 15.11
CA ALA A 224 32.26 -10.33 14.29
C ALA A 224 30.98 -10.63 15.10
N PHE A 225 31.04 -11.62 16.01
CA PHE A 225 29.91 -11.95 16.89
C PHE A 225 29.60 -10.86 17.92
N ARG A 226 30.59 -10.11 18.40
CA ARG A 226 30.34 -8.95 19.28
C ARG A 226 29.60 -7.83 18.55
N LYS A 227 30.00 -7.50 17.32
CA LYS A 227 29.32 -6.48 16.51
C LYS A 227 27.88 -6.85 16.13
N ARG A 228 27.56 -8.15 16.05
CA ARG A 228 26.21 -8.63 15.78
C ARG A 228 25.23 -8.37 16.95
N LYS A 229 25.73 -8.08 18.16
CA LYS A 229 24.90 -7.81 19.35
C LYS A 229 24.48 -6.34 19.47
N ASP A 230 25.12 -5.46 18.70
CA ASP A 230 24.85 -4.02 18.66
C ASP A 230 23.87 -3.63 17.52
N TYR A 231 23.29 -4.62 16.82
CA TYR A 231 22.33 -4.52 15.70
C TYR A 231 21.17 -5.49 15.92
#